data_AF-A0A495LB87-F1
#
_entry.id   AF-A0A495LB87-F1
#
_cell.length_a   1.000
_cell.length_b   1.000
_cell.length_c   1.000
_cell.angle_alpha   90.00
_cell.angle_beta   90.00
_cell.angle_gamma   90.00
#
_symmetry.space_group_name_H-M   'P 1'
#
loop_
_entity.id
_entity.type
_entity.pdbx_description
1 polymer ?
#
loop_
_entity_poly.entity_id
_entity_poly.type
_entity_poly.pdbx_seq_one_letter_code
_entity_poly.pdbx_strand_id
1 'polypeptide(L)'
;MEPPESNGTTDEVCAALVAELPDTMLGADRANITPESDVMAAWGDPPIGLRCGVPRPSTLTQDALLEEVDGVAWLPQPQDEPTLFTAVGHSAYVELSVPPSYGAPAAALTTVSALIDEHIPPLPEGVL
;
A
#
# COMPACT_ATOMS: atom_id res chain seq x y z
N MET A 1 -3.44 -7.70 12.09
CA MET A 1 -3.77 -7.09 10.78
C MET A 1 -4.97 -7.83 10.25
N GLU A 2 -6.03 -7.11 9.88
CA GLU A 2 -7.26 -7.73 9.36
C GLU A 2 -7.27 -7.65 7.82
N PRO A 3 -7.65 -8.73 7.11
CA PRO A 3 -7.80 -8.69 5.66
C PRO A 3 -8.90 -7.70 5.25
N PRO A 4 -8.77 -7.02 4.09
CA PRO A 4 -9.84 -6.20 3.54
C PRO A 4 -11.05 -7.05 3.08
N GLU A 5 -12.17 -6.39 2.81
CA GLU A 5 -13.36 -7.05 2.26
C GLU A 5 -13.08 -7.55 0.83
N SER A 6 -13.40 -8.83 0.57
CA SER A 6 -13.07 -9.52 -0.70
C SER A 6 -13.92 -8.99 -1.87
N ASN A 7 -13.24 -8.62 -2.95
CA ASN A 7 -13.84 -8.34 -4.25
C ASN A 7 -13.03 -9.11 -5.30
N GLY A 8 -13.57 -10.20 -5.86
CA GLY A 8 -12.78 -11.21 -6.57
C GLY A 8 -11.79 -10.69 -7.62
N THR A 9 -12.13 -9.66 -8.41
CA THR A 9 -11.20 -9.05 -9.37
C THR A 9 -10.09 -8.22 -8.69
N THR A 10 -10.41 -7.57 -7.57
CA THR A 10 -9.42 -6.86 -6.72
C THR A 10 -8.46 -7.87 -6.08
N ASP A 11 -8.99 -9.00 -5.59
CA ASP A 11 -8.18 -10.02 -4.93
C ASP A 11 -7.14 -10.63 -5.88
N GLU A 12 -7.50 -10.87 -7.15
CA GLU A 12 -6.58 -11.40 -8.17
C GLU A 12 -5.40 -10.45 -8.46
N VAL A 13 -5.66 -9.15 -8.68
CA VAL A 13 -4.59 -8.18 -8.94
C VAL A 13 -3.74 -7.92 -7.69
N CYS A 14 -4.36 -7.93 -6.51
CA CYS A 14 -3.66 -7.79 -5.25
C CYS A 14 -2.77 -8.98 -4.93
N ALA A 15 -3.22 -10.20 -5.23
CA ALA A 15 -2.42 -11.40 -5.06
C ALA A 15 -1.19 -11.40 -5.98
N ALA A 16 -1.35 -10.94 -7.23
CA ALA A 16 -0.22 -10.77 -8.14
C ALA A 16 0.81 -9.76 -7.60
N LEU A 17 0.36 -8.60 -7.12
CA LEU A 17 1.24 -7.61 -6.50
C LEU A 17 1.98 -8.20 -5.28
N VAL A 18 1.27 -8.90 -4.39
CA VAL A 18 1.84 -9.40 -3.14
C VAL A 18 2.84 -10.54 -3.37
N ALA A 19 2.66 -11.32 -4.43
CA ALA A 19 3.57 -12.37 -4.84
C ALA A 19 4.93 -11.82 -5.33
N GLU A 20 4.95 -10.65 -5.98
CA GLU A 20 6.16 -10.00 -6.49
C GLU A 20 6.81 -9.04 -5.48
N LEU A 21 6.22 -8.87 -4.29
CA LEU A 21 6.81 -8.06 -3.23
C LEU A 21 8.17 -8.62 -2.78
N PRO A 22 9.14 -7.75 -2.47
CA PRO A 22 10.47 -8.19 -2.08
C PRO A 22 10.47 -8.95 -0.74
N ASP A 23 11.47 -9.82 -0.58
CA ASP A 23 11.74 -10.51 0.69
C ASP A 23 12.19 -9.55 1.80
N THR A 24 12.77 -8.40 1.42
CA THR A 24 13.25 -7.38 2.35
C THR A 24 12.68 -6.00 2.03
N MET A 25 12.33 -5.24 3.06
CA MET A 25 11.81 -3.88 2.95
C MET A 25 12.46 -2.99 4.00
N LEU A 26 13.09 -1.89 3.57
CA LEU A 26 13.86 -0.99 4.44
C LEU A 26 14.89 -1.73 5.35
N GLY A 27 15.46 -2.83 4.84
CA GLY A 27 16.40 -3.68 5.57
C GLY A 27 15.77 -4.67 6.57
N ALA A 28 14.44 -4.75 6.62
CA ALA A 28 13.71 -5.74 7.42
C ALA A 28 13.27 -6.94 6.58
N ASP A 29 13.42 -8.15 7.10
CA ASP A 29 12.98 -9.39 6.46
C ASP A 29 11.46 -9.59 6.54
N ARG A 30 10.90 -10.36 5.59
CA ARG A 30 9.48 -10.75 5.56
C ARG A 30 9.05 -11.33 6.91
N ALA A 31 7.98 -10.79 7.47
CA ALA A 31 7.36 -11.25 8.70
C ALA A 31 6.15 -12.14 8.41
N ASN A 32 5.89 -13.09 9.31
CA ASN A 32 4.71 -13.95 9.21
C ASN A 32 3.46 -13.17 9.62
N ILE A 33 2.42 -13.21 8.79
CA ILE A 33 1.11 -12.62 9.09
C ILE A 33 0.13 -13.70 9.56
N THR A 34 -0.79 -13.33 10.44
CA THR A 34 -1.85 -14.24 10.92
C THR A 34 -3.18 -13.49 11.02
N PRO A 35 -4.24 -13.95 10.31
CA PRO A 35 -4.24 -15.09 9.39
C PRO A 35 -3.34 -14.86 8.16
N GLU A 36 -2.89 -15.96 7.55
CA GLU A 36 -2.21 -15.91 6.25
C GLU A 36 -3.15 -15.30 5.20
N SER A 37 -2.60 -14.51 4.28
CA SER A 37 -3.38 -13.78 3.29
C SER A 37 -2.56 -13.50 2.04
N ASP A 38 -3.16 -13.75 0.89
CA ASP A 38 -2.53 -13.49 -0.41
C ASP A 38 -2.59 -11.99 -0.80
N VAL A 39 -3.32 -11.15 -0.04
CA VAL A 39 -3.48 -9.71 -0.32
C VAL A 39 -2.80 -8.81 0.72
N MET A 40 -2.01 -9.40 1.61
CA MET A 40 -1.28 -8.70 2.67
C MET A 40 0.17 -9.18 2.78
N ALA A 41 1.04 -8.30 3.25
CA ALA A 41 2.42 -8.63 3.58
C ALA A 41 2.89 -7.83 4.80
N ALA A 42 3.90 -8.33 5.49
CA ALA A 42 4.57 -7.59 6.55
C ALA A 42 6.08 -7.85 6.53
N TRP A 43 6.85 -6.94 7.10
CA TRP A 43 8.30 -7.06 7.31
C TRP A 43 8.70 -6.54 8.70
N GLY A 44 9.64 -7.21 9.35
CA GLY A 44 10.22 -6.78 10.63
C GLY A 44 9.27 -6.77 11.84
N ASP A 45 9.78 -6.23 12.96
CA ASP A 45 9.09 -6.02 14.23
C ASP A 45 9.65 -4.73 14.89
N PRO A 46 8.86 -3.63 14.99
CA PRO A 46 7.46 -3.49 14.64
C PRO A 46 7.22 -3.67 13.12
N PRO A 47 6.03 -4.13 12.69
CA PRO A 47 5.83 -4.51 11.30
C PRO A 47 5.71 -3.29 10.39
N ILE A 48 6.49 -3.26 9.31
CA ILE A 48 6.10 -2.57 8.07
C ILE A 48 4.99 -3.41 7.46
N GLY A 49 3.83 -2.82 7.17
CA GLY A 49 2.65 -3.57 6.75
C GLY A 49 2.15 -3.12 5.39
N LEU A 50 1.77 -4.05 4.53
CA LEU A 50 1.11 -3.78 3.26
C LEU A 50 -0.23 -4.51 3.19
N ARG A 51 -1.28 -3.80 2.76
CA ARG A 51 -2.62 -4.34 2.54
C ARG A 51 -3.14 -3.83 1.19
N CYS A 52 -3.43 -4.73 0.27
CA CYS A 52 -4.01 -4.38 -1.02
C CYS A 52 -5.51 -4.65 -1.03
N GLY A 53 -6.29 -3.76 -1.64
CA GLY A 53 -7.75 -3.87 -1.71
C GLY A 53 -8.47 -3.24 -0.51
N VAL A 54 -7.83 -2.32 0.21
CA VAL A 54 -8.49 -1.61 1.32
C VAL A 54 -9.65 -0.75 0.80
N PRO A 55 -10.70 -0.50 1.62
CA PRO A 55 -11.76 0.42 1.22
C PRO A 55 -11.21 1.84 1.02
N ARG A 56 -11.90 2.63 0.19
CA ARG A 56 -11.57 4.04 -0.04
C ARG A 56 -11.47 4.79 1.30
N PRO A 57 -10.34 5.42 1.63
CA PRO A 57 -10.19 6.16 2.88
C PRO A 57 -11.21 7.29 2.98
N SER A 58 -11.82 7.48 4.15
CA SER A 58 -12.77 8.58 4.40
C SER A 58 -12.09 9.96 4.36
N THR A 59 -10.80 9.98 4.62
CA THR A 59 -9.85 11.11 4.54
C THR A 59 -9.50 11.50 3.10
N LEU A 60 -9.78 10.66 2.10
CA LEU A 60 -9.60 10.99 0.69
C LEU A 60 -10.71 11.93 0.22
N THR A 61 -10.58 13.20 0.57
CA THR A 61 -11.44 14.31 0.15
C THR A 61 -10.84 15.03 -1.08
N GLN A 62 -11.60 15.93 -1.70
CA GLN A 62 -11.11 16.69 -2.87
C GLN A 62 -9.91 17.59 -2.55
N ASP A 63 -9.80 18.06 -1.31
CA ASP A 63 -8.72 18.92 -0.83
C ASP A 63 -7.58 18.12 -0.17
N ALA A 64 -7.62 16.78 -0.25
CA ALA A 64 -6.57 15.94 0.31
C ALA A 64 -5.24 16.22 -0.40
N LEU A 65 -4.19 16.43 0.40
CA LEU A 65 -2.84 16.54 -0.13
C LEU A 65 -2.29 15.14 -0.36
N LEU A 66 -1.97 14.85 -1.61
CA LEU A 66 -1.38 13.58 -2.04
C LEU A 66 0.10 13.79 -2.35
N GLU A 67 0.91 12.78 -2.06
CA GLU A 67 2.31 12.71 -2.45
C GLU A 67 2.43 11.84 -3.70
N GLU A 68 3.03 12.37 -4.76
CA GLU A 68 3.29 11.59 -5.97
C GLU A 68 4.67 10.94 -5.86
N VAL A 69 4.71 9.61 -5.98
CA VAL A 69 5.95 8.82 -6.00
C VAL A 69 5.88 7.87 -7.19
N ASP A 70 6.82 8.02 -8.12
CA ASP A 70 6.91 7.21 -9.34
C ASP A 70 5.58 7.09 -10.10
N GLY A 71 4.82 8.19 -10.20
CA GLY A 71 3.53 8.26 -10.89
C GLY A 71 2.33 7.75 -10.09
N VAL A 72 2.54 7.21 -8.90
CA VAL A 72 1.47 6.77 -7.99
C VAL A 72 1.18 7.87 -6.96
N ALA A 73 -0.09 8.22 -6.81
CA ALA A 73 -0.54 9.18 -5.81
C ALA A 73 -0.79 8.47 -4.47
N TRP A 74 -0.12 8.94 -3.42
CA TRP A 74 -0.21 8.41 -2.06
C TRP A 74 -0.88 9.39 -1.12
N LEU A 75 -1.84 8.92 -0.33
CA LEU A 75 -2.49 9.68 0.74
C LEU A 75 -1.74 9.44 2.07
N PRO A 76 -0.95 10.40 2.56
CA PRO A 76 -0.25 10.29 3.84
C PRO A 76 -1.19 10.51 5.05
N GLN A 77 -1.05 9.69 6.09
CA GLN A 77 -1.84 9.75 7.30
C GLN A 77 -1.02 9.47 8.59
N PRO A 78 -1.12 10.35 9.61
CA PRO A 78 -1.59 11.74 9.54
C PRO A 78 -0.68 12.59 8.63
N GLN A 79 -1.18 13.68 8.06
CA GLN A 79 -0.41 14.47 7.07
C GLN A 79 0.90 15.06 7.63
N ASP A 80 0.94 15.43 8.91
CA ASP A 80 2.13 16.06 9.52
C ASP A 80 3.27 15.07 9.83
N GLU A 81 2.93 13.85 10.21
CA GLU A 81 3.89 12.79 10.55
C GLU A 81 3.35 11.43 10.07
N PRO A 82 3.39 11.17 8.76
CA PRO A 82 2.70 10.03 8.19
C PRO A 82 3.41 8.73 8.53
N THR A 83 2.61 7.78 9.03
CA THR A 83 3.02 6.39 9.30
C THR A 83 2.20 5.39 8.48
N LEU A 84 1.22 5.90 7.74
CA LEU A 84 0.32 5.17 6.86
C LEU A 84 0.18 5.94 5.55
N PHE A 85 0.33 5.24 4.44
CA PHE A 85 0.23 5.79 3.09
C PHE A 85 -0.72 4.93 2.29
N THR A 86 -1.75 5.52 1.70
CA THR A 86 -2.67 4.79 0.84
C THR A 86 -2.51 5.23 -0.61
N ALA A 87 -2.09 4.31 -1.48
CA ALA A 87 -2.08 4.55 -2.92
C ALA A 87 -3.52 4.64 -3.45
N VAL A 88 -3.78 5.68 -4.22
CA VAL A 88 -5.10 5.99 -4.82
C VAL A 88 -5.00 6.08 -6.34
N GLY A 89 -6.14 6.26 -7.01
CA GLY A 89 -6.19 6.40 -8.47
C GLY A 89 -6.02 5.11 -9.27
N HIS A 90 -6.10 3.96 -8.60
CA HIS A 90 -5.98 2.63 -9.20
C HIS A 90 -7.21 1.78 -8.85
N SER A 91 -7.45 0.70 -9.60
CA SER A 91 -8.62 -0.17 -9.41
C SER A 91 -8.68 -0.84 -8.03
N ALA A 92 -7.56 -0.86 -7.31
CA ALA A 92 -7.44 -1.28 -5.92
C ALA A 92 -6.63 -0.24 -5.12
N TYR A 93 -7.06 0.07 -3.90
CA TYR A 93 -6.28 0.92 -2.98
C TYR A 93 -5.25 0.06 -2.24
N VAL A 94 -4.01 0.53 -2.17
CA VAL A 94 -2.91 -0.16 -1.47
C VAL A 94 -2.46 0.66 -0.28
N GLU A 95 -2.58 0.09 0.91
CA GLU A 95 -2.15 0.70 2.15
C GLU A 95 -0.77 0.18 2.53
N LEU A 96 0.18 1.10 2.77
CA LEU A 96 1.52 0.83 3.28
C LEU A 96 1.69 1.55 4.62
N SER A 97 1.93 0.80 5.69
CA SER A 97 2.30 1.35 6.99
C SER A 97 3.79 1.19 7.24
N VAL A 98 4.46 2.29 7.56
CA VAL A 98 5.89 2.32 7.88
C VAL A 98 6.07 2.93 9.28
N PRO A 99 6.45 2.14 10.29
CA PRO A 99 6.76 2.67 11.60
C PRO A 99 7.93 3.67 11.57
N PRO A 100 7.91 4.76 12.37
CA PRO A 100 8.97 5.77 12.36
C PRO A 100 10.37 5.23 12.66
N SER A 101 10.47 4.09 13.33
CA SER A 101 11.75 3.41 13.63
C SER A 101 12.53 2.98 12.39
N TYR A 102 11.88 2.84 11.23
CA TYR A 102 12.53 2.49 9.96
C TYR A 102 13.03 3.71 9.17
N GLY A 103 12.79 4.93 9.67
CA GLY A 103 13.21 6.17 9.01
C GLY A 103 12.28 6.60 7.88
N ALA A 104 12.85 7.22 6.84
CA ALA A 104 12.08 7.82 5.76
C ALA A 104 11.44 6.75 4.86
N PRO A 105 10.13 6.84 4.56
CA PRO A 105 9.39 5.81 3.83
C PRO A 105 9.62 5.84 2.31
N ALA A 106 10.32 6.85 1.78
CA ALA A 106 10.47 7.09 0.34
C ALA A 106 10.93 5.84 -0.44
N ALA A 107 11.91 5.08 0.06
CA ALA A 107 12.39 3.88 -0.62
C ALA A 107 11.34 2.75 -0.67
N ALA A 108 10.53 2.61 0.39
CA ALA A 108 9.44 1.65 0.41
C ALA A 108 8.30 2.10 -0.54
N LEU A 109 7.95 3.39 -0.52
CA LEU A 109 6.96 3.96 -1.43
C LEU A 109 7.36 3.78 -2.89
N THR A 110 8.60 4.07 -3.27
CA THR A 110 9.10 3.83 -4.64
C THR A 110 8.99 2.36 -5.03
N THR A 111 9.42 1.45 -4.15
CA THR A 111 9.36 0.01 -4.43
C THR A 111 7.93 -0.46 -4.67
N VAL A 112 6.99 -0.04 -3.81
CA VAL A 112 5.58 -0.43 -3.94
C VAL A 112 4.92 0.29 -5.12
N SER A 113 5.28 1.53 -5.42
CA SER A 113 4.71 2.28 -6.57
C SER A 113 5.01 1.59 -7.90
N ALA A 114 6.24 1.08 -8.07
CA ALA A 114 6.60 0.31 -9.27
C ALA A 114 5.75 -0.96 -9.42
N LEU A 115 5.47 -1.67 -8.33
CA LEU A 115 4.61 -2.87 -8.34
C LEU A 115 3.14 -2.53 -8.57
N ILE A 116 2.67 -1.39 -8.07
CA ILE A 116 1.31 -0.91 -8.33
C ILE A 116 1.13 -0.62 -9.82
N ASP A 117 2.04 0.12 -10.44
CA ASP A 117 1.99 0.44 -11.87
C ASP A 117 2.00 -0.82 -12.76
N GLU A 118 2.73 -1.86 -12.34
CA GLU A 118 2.80 -3.13 -13.07
C GLU A 118 1.53 -4.00 -12.93
N HIS A 119 0.94 -4.06 -11.73
CA HIS A 119 -0.10 -5.06 -11.43
C HIS A 119 -1.50 -4.50 -11.27
N ILE A 120 -1.65 -3.23 -10.89
CA ILE A 120 -2.96 -2.64 -10.57
C ILE A 120 -3.31 -1.62 -11.64
N PRO A 121 -4.33 -1.87 -12.47
CA PRO A 121 -4.72 -0.92 -13.50
C PRO A 121 -5.11 0.46 -12.93
N PRO A 122 -4.71 1.57 -13.57
CA PRO A 122 -5.14 2.90 -13.17
C PRO A 122 -6.65 3.07 -13.42
N LEU A 123 -7.31 3.86 -12.57
CA LEU A 123 -8.69 4.29 -12.79
C LEU A 123 -8.73 5.31 -13.94
N PRO A 124 -9.87 5.40 -14.66
CA PRO A 124 -10.06 6.46 -15.65
C PRO A 124 -9.92 7.84 -15.00
N GLU A 125 -9.36 8.78 -15.76
CA GLU A 125 -9.14 10.16 -15.30
C GLU A 125 -10.43 10.77 -14.74
N GLY A 126 -10.37 11.32 -13.52
CA GLY A 126 -11.51 11.92 -12.83
C GLY A 126 -12.26 11.00 -11.87
N VAL A 127 -11.78 9.76 -11.63
CA VAL A 127 -12.33 8.83 -10.63
C VAL A 127 -11.26 8.54 -9.57
N LEU A 128 -11.50 9.01 -8.33
CA LEU A 128 -10.70 8.77 -7.12
C LEU A 128 -11.58 8.28 -5.97
#